data_AF-A0A7C6WU16-F1
#
_entry.id   AF-A0A7C6WU16-F1
#
_cell.length_a   1.000
_cell.length_b   1.000
_cell.length_c   1.000
_cell.angle_alpha   90.00
_cell.angle_beta   90.00
_cell.angle_gamma   90.00
#
_symmetry.space_group_name_H-M   'P 1'
#
loop_
_entity.id
_entity.type
_entity.pdbx_description
1 polymer ?
#
loop_
_entity_poly.entity_id
_entity_poly.type
_entity_poly.pdbx_seq_one_letter_code
_entity_poly.pdbx_strand_id
1 'polypeptide(L)'
;MRETVAVLLAFGVMLLLMPQLIPLLRKMKMGQTIYELGPEQHKKKQGIPNMGGLAIALATVVSSTATALWQGTTQYLLPLLLMSLGTLTVGFLDDYTKDMRKTHDGLTPRQKIIGQVIVGIAFSLYCAKAVGTSIRLPFTA
;
A
#
# COMPACT_ATOMS: atom_id res chain seq x y z
N MET A 1 23.38 4.41 -8.95
CA MET A 1 22.62 5.40 -9.76
C MET A 1 21.25 4.90 -10.20
N ARG A 2 21.08 3.64 -10.65
CA ARG A 2 19.79 3.14 -11.17
C ARG A 2 18.66 3.09 -10.12
N GLU A 3 18.94 2.57 -8.93
CA GLU A 3 17.95 2.56 -7.82
C GLU A 3 17.59 3.98 -7.34
N THR A 4 18.54 4.92 -7.43
CA THR A 4 18.31 6.33 -7.07
C THR A 4 17.24 6.97 -7.96
N VAL A 5 17.17 6.59 -9.25
CA VAL A 5 16.12 7.06 -10.17
C VAL A 5 14.76 6.55 -9.73
N ALA A 6 14.65 5.29 -9.29
CA ALA A 6 13.39 4.74 -8.79
C ALA A 6 12.87 5.50 -7.56
N VAL A 7 13.76 5.82 -6.63
CA VAL A 7 13.43 6.60 -5.42
C VAL A 7 12.98 8.01 -5.76
N LEU A 8 13.72 8.71 -6.63
CA LEU A 8 13.36 10.07 -7.04
C LEU A 8 12.03 10.11 -7.81
N LEU A 9 11.78 9.09 -8.63
CA LEU A 9 10.55 8.97 -9.40
C LEU A 9 9.36 8.66 -8.47
N ALA A 10 9.51 7.76 -7.50
CA ALA A 10 8.49 7.50 -6.49
C ALA A 10 8.18 8.75 -5.66
N PHE A 11 9.21 9.51 -5.27
CA PHE A 11 9.05 10.77 -4.55
C PHE A 11 8.29 11.81 -5.39
N GLY A 12 8.67 11.99 -6.66
CA GLY A 12 7.98 12.88 -7.59
C GLY A 12 6.50 12.50 -7.79
N VAL A 13 6.21 11.20 -7.97
CA VAL A 13 4.83 10.71 -8.09
C VAL A 13 4.04 11.01 -6.82
N MET A 14 4.61 10.78 -5.63
CA MET A 14 3.95 11.09 -4.36
C MET A 14 3.62 12.57 -4.22
N LEU A 15 4.54 13.47 -4.57
CA LEU A 15 4.33 14.91 -4.50
C LEU A 15 3.18 15.38 -5.40
N LEU A 16 3.02 14.78 -6.57
CA LEU A 16 1.95 15.10 -7.51
C LEU A 16 0.61 14.48 -7.10
N LEU A 17 0.64 13.24 -6.59
CA LEU A 17 -0.55 12.44 -6.33
C LEU A 17 -1.22 12.79 -4.99
N MET A 18 -0.44 13.09 -3.94
CA MET A 18 -0.94 13.50 -2.62
C MET A 18 -1.94 14.68 -2.65
N PRO A 19 -1.61 15.84 -3.25
CA PRO A 19 -2.51 17.00 -3.23
C PRO A 19 -3.83 16.75 -3.97
N GLN A 20 -3.85 15.83 -4.93
CA GLN A 20 -5.07 15.40 -5.63
C GLN A 20 -5.86 14.35 -4.85
N LEU A 21 -5.17 13.45 -4.15
CA LEU A 21 -5.82 12.37 -3.41
C LEU A 21 -6.46 12.86 -2.10
N ILE A 22 -5.84 13.79 -1.39
CA ILE A 22 -6.38 14.34 -0.13
C ILE A 22 -7.81 14.88 -0.27
N PRO A 23 -8.13 15.77 -1.24
CA PRO A 23 -9.50 16.26 -1.40
C PRO A 23 -10.47 15.17 -1.85
N LEU A 24 -10.02 14.17 -2.61
CA LEU A 24 -10.84 13.02 -3.01
C LEU A 24 -11.22 12.15 -1.79
N LEU A 25 -10.26 11.82 -0.94
CA LEU A 25 -10.51 11.07 0.30
C LEU A 25 -11.40 11.86 1.27
N ARG A 26 -11.24 13.19 1.35
CA ARG A 26 -12.15 14.06 2.11
C ARG A 26 -13.59 14.02 1.58
N LYS A 27 -13.78 14.01 0.25
CA LYS A 27 -15.11 13.89 -0.38
C LYS A 27 -15.77 12.53 -0.08
N MET A 28 -14.97 11.47 0.02
CA MET A 28 -15.44 10.13 0.38
C MET A 28 -15.85 10.00 1.86
N LYS A 29 -15.75 11.08 2.65
CA LYS A 29 -16.05 11.13 4.10
C LYS A 29 -15.23 10.15 4.94
N MET A 30 -14.10 9.68 4.42
CA MET A 30 -13.15 8.77 5.08
C MET A 30 -12.27 9.52 6.09
N GLY A 31 -12.91 10.24 7.01
CA GLY A 31 -12.27 10.92 8.13
C GLY A 31 -12.29 10.02 9.36
N GLN A 32 -11.23 10.03 10.16
CA GLN A 32 -11.22 9.27 11.41
C GLN A 32 -12.41 9.66 12.30
N THR A 33 -13.22 8.67 12.68
CA THR A 33 -14.27 8.81 13.70
C THR A 33 -13.60 9.00 15.05
N ILE A 34 -13.75 10.18 15.66
CA ILE A 34 -13.09 10.50 16.94
C ILE A 34 -14.00 10.08 18.08
N TYR A 35 -13.41 9.44 19.10
CA TYR A 35 -14.06 9.14 20.36
C TYR A 35 -14.46 10.44 21.08
N GLU A 36 -15.74 10.64 21.37
CA GLU A 36 -16.24 11.90 21.96
C GLU A 36 -15.61 12.25 23.32
N LEU A 37 -15.16 11.24 24.07
CA LEU A 37 -14.50 11.37 25.38
C LEU A 37 -12.98 11.60 25.28
N GLY A 38 -12.40 11.70 24.07
CA GLY A 38 -10.97 11.90 23.89
C GLY A 38 -10.50 13.33 24.22
N PRO A 39 -9.21 13.54 24.60
CA PRO A 39 -8.66 14.86 24.87
C PRO A 39 -8.83 15.83 23.68
N GLU A 40 -9.03 17.12 23.92
CA GLU A 40 -9.29 18.12 22.86
C GLU A 40 -8.22 18.19 21.76
N GLN A 41 -6.97 17.83 22.08
CA GLN A 41 -5.89 17.72 21.10
C GLN A 41 -6.15 16.64 20.04
N HIS A 42 -6.91 15.59 20.36
CA HIS A 42 -7.33 14.56 19.39
C HIS A 42 -8.45 15.06 18.48
N LYS A 43 -9.28 16.02 18.93
CA LYS A 43 -10.32 16.66 18.10
C LYS A 43 -9.72 17.46 16.93
N LYS A 44 -8.46 17.90 17.01
CA LYS A 44 -7.76 18.59 15.90
C LYS A 44 -7.38 17.68 14.71
N LYS A 45 -7.42 16.35 14.88
CA LYS A 45 -7.17 15.40 13.78
C LYS A 45 -8.42 15.10 12.94
N GLN A 46 -9.53 15.78 13.23
CA GLN A 46 -10.80 15.63 12.54
C GLN A 46 -10.66 15.99 11.06
N GLY A 47 -11.04 15.07 10.18
CA GLY A 47 -11.01 15.28 8.73
C GLY A 47 -9.65 15.06 8.05
N ILE A 48 -8.64 14.55 8.78
CA ILE A 48 -7.42 14.02 8.14
C ILE A 48 -7.78 12.63 7.57
N PRO A 49 -7.61 12.41 6.25
CA PRO A 49 -7.99 11.16 5.61
C PRO A 49 -7.13 9.99 6.12
N ASN A 50 -7.76 8.88 6.48
CA ASN A 50 -7.10 7.72 7.10
C ASN A 50 -6.40 6.78 6.07
N MET A 51 -6.50 7.06 4.77
CA MET A 51 -6.07 6.15 3.69
C MET A 51 -4.83 6.62 2.91
N GLY A 52 -3.85 7.22 3.60
CA GLY A 52 -2.59 7.63 2.95
C GLY A 52 -1.82 6.48 2.28
N GLY A 53 -2.01 5.24 2.77
CA GLY A 53 -1.41 4.03 2.19
C GLY A 53 -1.80 3.77 0.73
N LEU A 54 -2.98 4.23 0.29
CA LEU A 54 -3.41 4.12 -1.11
C LEU A 54 -2.46 4.87 -2.05
N ALA A 55 -2.04 6.08 -1.65
CA ALA A 55 -1.10 6.85 -2.45
C ALA A 55 0.28 6.21 -2.51
N ILE A 56 0.76 5.68 -1.39
CA ILE A 56 2.07 5.02 -1.32
C ILE A 56 2.06 3.80 -2.25
N ALA A 57 0.99 3.00 -2.22
CA ALA A 57 0.87 1.85 -3.08
C ALA A 57 0.76 2.25 -4.57
N LEU A 58 -0.05 3.27 -4.91
CA LEU A 58 -0.14 3.79 -6.28
C LEU A 58 1.20 4.33 -6.76
N ALA A 59 1.90 5.12 -5.94
CA ALA A 59 3.22 5.63 -6.27
C ALA A 59 4.22 4.50 -6.48
N THR A 60 4.20 3.47 -5.62
CA THR A 60 5.06 2.29 -5.73
C THR A 60 4.78 1.53 -7.03
N VAL A 61 3.51 1.29 -7.37
CA VAL A 61 3.13 0.59 -8.60
C VAL A 61 3.55 1.37 -9.84
N VAL A 62 3.28 2.68 -9.90
CA VAL A 62 3.65 3.53 -11.03
C VAL A 62 5.17 3.60 -11.15
N SER A 63 5.89 3.86 -10.05
CA SER A 63 7.33 4.04 -10.10
C SER A 63 8.06 2.75 -10.46
N SER A 64 7.65 1.61 -9.87
CA SER A 64 8.23 0.30 -10.17
C SER A 64 7.93 -0.17 -11.58
N THR A 65 6.72 0.09 -12.10
CA THR A 65 6.37 -0.25 -13.49
C THR A 65 7.21 0.58 -14.46
N ALA A 66 7.31 1.89 -14.24
CA ALA A 66 8.11 2.77 -15.09
C ALA A 66 9.59 2.36 -15.11
N THR A 67 10.18 2.06 -13.95
CA THR A 67 11.58 1.64 -13.88
C THR A 67 11.81 0.23 -14.40
N ALA A 68 10.90 -0.72 -14.18
CA ALA A 68 11.00 -2.07 -14.72
C ALA A 68 10.94 -2.07 -16.26
N LEU A 69 10.07 -1.26 -16.85
CA LEU A 69 9.98 -1.11 -18.31
C LEU A 69 11.23 -0.42 -18.88
N TRP A 70 11.73 0.62 -18.22
CA TRP A 70 12.95 1.33 -18.65
C TRP A 70 14.19 0.44 -18.61
N GLN A 71 14.29 -0.45 -17.61
CA GLN A 71 15.44 -1.34 -17.43
C GLN A 71 15.31 -2.68 -18.15
N GLY A 72 14.13 -3.01 -18.69
CA GLY A 72 13.84 -4.33 -19.28
C GLY A 72 13.68 -5.45 -18.25
N THR A 73 13.61 -5.15 -16.96
CA THR A 73 13.58 -6.13 -15.85
C THR A 73 12.15 -6.52 -15.48
N THR A 74 11.36 -6.96 -16.46
CA THR A 74 9.92 -7.23 -16.30
C THR A 74 9.62 -8.51 -15.52
N GLN A 75 10.58 -9.42 -15.41
CA GLN A 75 10.43 -10.71 -14.71
C GLN A 75 10.01 -10.58 -13.23
N TYR A 76 10.43 -9.50 -12.55
CA TYR A 76 10.08 -9.24 -11.15
C TYR A 76 8.89 -8.30 -10.96
N LEU A 77 8.38 -7.71 -12.06
CA LEU A 77 7.32 -6.72 -11.99
C LEU A 77 6.00 -7.36 -11.54
N LEU A 78 5.61 -8.47 -12.15
CA LEU A 78 4.35 -9.14 -11.82
C LEU A 78 4.25 -9.61 -10.35
N PRO A 79 5.26 -10.27 -9.76
CA PRO A 79 5.19 -10.65 -8.35
C PRO A 79 5.21 -9.43 -7.40
N LEU A 80 5.95 -8.37 -7.76
CA LEU A 80 5.93 -7.12 -7.00
C LEU A 80 4.52 -6.50 -7.01
N LEU A 81 3.90 -6.38 -8.18
CA LEU A 81 2.54 -5.84 -8.31
C LEU A 81 1.52 -6.69 -7.54
N LEU A 82 1.63 -8.02 -7.60
CA LEU A 82 0.77 -8.93 -6.85
C LEU A 82 0.88 -8.66 -5.34
N MET A 83 2.10 -8.54 -4.81
CA MET A 83 2.30 -8.29 -3.39
C MET A 83 1.81 -6.90 -2.98
N SER A 84 2.18 -5.86 -3.73
CA SER A 84 1.79 -4.47 -3.44
C SER A 84 0.28 -4.26 -3.53
N LEU A 85 -0.37 -4.73 -4.60
CA LEU A 85 -1.82 -4.57 -4.77
C LEU A 85 -2.61 -5.51 -3.87
N GLY A 86 -2.14 -6.73 -3.64
CA GLY A 86 -2.79 -7.70 -2.75
C GLY A 86 -2.85 -7.19 -1.31
N THR A 87 -1.71 -6.73 -0.78
CA THR A 87 -1.65 -6.16 0.57
C THR A 87 -2.38 -4.82 0.68
N LEU A 88 -2.32 -3.97 -0.36
CA LEU A 88 -3.14 -2.76 -0.45
C LEU A 88 -4.63 -3.08 -0.34
N THR A 89 -5.10 -4.11 -1.05
CA THR A 89 -6.52 -4.48 -1.06
C THR A 89 -6.98 -4.89 0.34
N VAL A 90 -6.18 -5.69 1.06
CA VAL A 90 -6.50 -6.10 2.44
C VAL A 90 -6.53 -4.88 3.38
N GLY A 91 -5.54 -3.98 3.28
CA GLY A 91 -5.50 -2.75 4.08
C GLY A 91 -6.64 -1.80 3.75
N PHE A 92 -6.96 -1.63 2.47
CA PHE A 92 -8.07 -0.80 2.01
C PHE A 92 -9.41 -1.33 2.52
N LEU A 93 -9.64 -2.65 2.44
CA LEU A 93 -10.85 -3.26 2.98
C LEU A 93 -10.97 -3.07 4.51
N ASP A 94 -9.86 -3.13 5.23
CA ASP A 94 -9.84 -2.89 6.67
C ASP A 94 -10.29 -1.48 7.01
N ASP A 95 -9.66 -0.48 6.39
CA ASP A 95 -9.96 0.92 6.63
C ASP A 95 -11.34 1.32 6.10
N TYR A 96 -11.77 0.75 4.98
CA TYR A 96 -13.12 0.94 4.44
C TYR A 96 -14.19 0.38 5.40
N THR A 97 -13.94 -0.80 5.98
CA THR A 97 -14.87 -1.41 6.94
C THR A 97 -14.98 -0.60 8.23
N LYS A 98 -13.87 -0.02 8.72
CA LYS A 98 -13.89 0.90 9.88
C LYS A 98 -14.80 2.10 9.61
N ASP A 99 -14.65 2.69 8.43
CA ASP A 99 -15.40 3.89 8.03
C ASP A 99 -16.90 3.58 7.87
N MET A 100 -17.25 2.49 7.18
CA MET A 100 -18.64 2.05 7.03
C MET A 100 -19.32 1.73 8.36
N ARG A 101 -18.61 1.07 9.27
CA ARG A 101 -19.17 0.65 10.57
C ARG A 101 -19.13 1.76 11.62
N LYS A 102 -18.41 2.86 11.34
CA LYS A 102 -18.10 3.93 12.31
C LYS A 102 -17.51 3.39 13.62
N THR A 103 -16.83 2.25 13.55
CA THR A 103 -16.16 1.59 14.67
C THR A 103 -14.65 1.70 14.50
N HIS A 104 -13.92 1.64 15.62
CA HIS A 104 -12.46 1.55 15.60
C HIS A 104 -11.99 0.19 15.04
N ASP A 105 -12.83 -0.83 15.17
CA ASP A 105 -12.58 -2.16 14.65
C ASP A 105 -12.98 -2.24 13.17
N GLY A 106 -12.03 -2.66 12.34
CA GLY A 106 -12.24 -2.91 10.92
C GLY A 106 -12.53 -4.38 10.63
N LEU A 107 -11.72 -4.98 9.76
CA LEU A 107 -11.74 -6.42 9.56
C LEU A 107 -11.40 -7.14 10.86
N THR A 108 -12.02 -8.31 11.08
CA THR A 108 -11.62 -9.16 12.21
C THR A 108 -10.16 -9.60 12.04
N PRO A 109 -9.40 -9.81 13.14
CA PRO A 109 -8.01 -10.25 13.04
C PRO A 109 -7.83 -11.50 12.17
N ARG A 110 -8.79 -12.44 12.24
CA ARG A 110 -8.81 -13.65 11.40
C ARG A 110 -8.93 -13.31 9.91
N GLN A 111 -9.83 -12.41 9.53
CA GLN A 111 -9.99 -12.00 8.12
C GLN A 111 -8.74 -11.31 7.57
N LYS A 112 -8.06 -10.47 8.38
CA LYS A 112 -6.80 -9.83 7.98
C LYS A 112 -5.71 -10.86 7.72
N ILE A 113 -5.50 -11.77 8.66
CA ILE A 113 -4.49 -12.82 8.56
C ILE A 113 -4.78 -13.73 7.36
N ILE A 114 -6.03 -14.16 7.19
CA ILE A 114 -6.42 -14.99 6.04
C ILE A 114 -6.13 -14.25 4.72
N GLY A 115 -6.49 -12.97 4.61
CA GLY A 115 -6.19 -12.16 3.43
C GLY A 115 -4.69 -12.05 3.15
N GLN A 116 -3.88 -11.76 4.17
CA GLN A 116 -2.43 -11.68 4.03
C GLN A 116 -1.79 -13.03 3.67
N VAL A 117 -2.29 -14.13 4.25
CA VAL A 117 -1.81 -15.49 3.94
C VAL A 117 -2.15 -15.86 2.50
N ILE A 118 -3.35 -15.57 2.02
CA ILE A 118 -3.74 -15.84 0.62
C ILE A 118 -2.81 -15.07 -0.35
N VAL A 119 -2.57 -13.78 -0.10
CA VAL A 119 -1.66 -12.97 -0.91
C VAL A 119 -0.23 -13.53 -0.85
N GLY A 120 0.25 -13.90 0.33
CA GLY A 120 1.59 -14.46 0.52
C GLY A 120 1.78 -15.82 -0.15
N ILE A 121 0.78 -16.70 -0.10
CA ILE A 121 0.81 -18.00 -0.79
C ILE A 121 0.82 -17.78 -2.31
N ALA A 122 -0.05 -16.92 -2.83
CA ALA A 122 -0.10 -16.60 -4.26
C ALA A 122 1.25 -16.03 -4.75
N PHE A 123 1.84 -15.11 -3.99
CA PHE A 123 3.18 -14.59 -4.26
C PHE A 123 4.24 -15.70 -4.26
N SER A 124 4.26 -16.53 -3.23
CA SER A 124 5.26 -17.59 -3.06
C SER A 124 5.20 -18.63 -4.19
N LEU A 125 4.00 -19.10 -4.54
CA LEU A 125 3.80 -20.05 -5.63
C LEU A 125 4.22 -19.48 -6.99
N TYR A 126 3.95 -18.19 -7.22
CA TYR A 126 4.39 -17.52 -8.44
C TYR A 126 5.92 -17.43 -8.51
N CYS A 127 6.55 -16.90 -7.46
CA CYS A 127 8.01 -16.73 -7.40
C CYS A 127 8.74 -18.06 -7.53
N ALA A 128 8.26 -19.13 -6.89
CA ALA A 128 8.86 -20.46 -6.98
C ALA A 128 8.95 -20.98 -8.42
N LYS A 129 8.00 -20.62 -9.29
CA LYS A 129 7.97 -21.05 -10.70
C LYS A 129 8.68 -20.08 -11.64
N ALA A 130 8.48 -18.78 -11.46
CA ALA A 130 8.88 -17.75 -12.42
C ALA A 130 10.24 -17.13 -12.13
N VAL A 131 10.62 -17.05 -10.84
CA VAL A 131 11.84 -16.35 -10.38
C VAL A 131 12.89 -17.34 -9.86
N GLY A 132 12.44 -18.45 -9.28
CA GLY A 132 13.27 -19.42 -8.59
C GLY A 132 13.37 -19.15 -7.09
N THR A 133 14.03 -20.05 -6.38
CA THR A 133 14.16 -20.04 -4.90
C THR A 133 15.53 -19.54 -4.44
N SER A 134 16.36 -19.04 -5.34
CA SER A 134 17.70 -18.53 -5.02
C SER A 134 17.61 -17.25 -4.21
N ILE A 135 18.16 -17.26 -3.00
CA ILE A 135 18.24 -16.09 -2.13
C ILE A 135 19.59 -15.42 -2.37
N ARG A 136 19.59 -14.14 -2.75
CA ARG A 136 20.81 -13.32 -2.75
C ARG A 136 20.98 -12.73 -1.36
N LEU A 137 21.98 -13.21 -0.65
CA LEU A 137 22.41 -12.61 0.60
C LEU A 137 23.24 -11.36 0.28
N PRO A 138 22.84 -10.17 0.74
CA PRO A 138 23.63 -8.97 0.51
C PRO A 138 25.00 -9.12 1.21
N PHE A 139 26.06 -8.65 0.56
CA PHE A 139 27.46 -8.67 1.04
C PHE A 139 28.18 -10.02 1.07
N THR A 140 27.56 -11.09 0.56
CA THR A 140 28.22 -12.36 0.28
C THR A 140 28.18 -12.59 -1.23
N ALA A 141 29.37 -12.67 -1.83
CA ALA A 141 29.58 -12.80 -3.28
C ALA A 141 28.85 -14.00 -3.89
#